data_AF-A0A091EV90-F1
#
_entry.id   AF-A0A091EV90-F1
#
_cell.length_a   1.000
_cell.length_b   1.000
_cell.length_c   1.000
_cell.angle_alpha   90.00
_cell.angle_beta   90.00
_cell.angle_gamma   90.00
#
_symmetry.space_group_name_H-M   'P 1'
#
loop_
_entity.id
_entity.type
_entity.pdbx_description
1 polymer ?
#
loop_
_entity_poly.entity_id
_entity_poly.type
_entity_poly.pdbx_seq_one_letter_code
_entity_poly.pdbx_strand_id
1 'polypeptide(L)'
;GTFTIRLLQTTTFQNTSFVDTEGLGLLEDIELGSLDKHTFSIRFYQPWLRPALPQADWDTIENLVKIYLQQFNHLVNEGARQRDVPYPFVVQCMAGCELYPNRTSRAFVYVGYNGQDFLQLDTENATWTLSQDTNLSRYVQSSLQNYTAFSELVEILFNETCVDDMEVLLQYGRAALERQELPVATVFARTPSLDQLLLVCHVTGFYPRPISVAWLRDGQEVPPGPVLNTSAVLPNADLTYQLRSVLAVTPRDGHSYVCRVRHQSLGTRALLIPWGDSEVVLITGLVAGLLAAMAVAAMSV
;
A
#
# COMPACT_ATOMS: atom_id res chain seq x y z
N GLY A 1 11.86 5.11 -14.02
CA GLY A 1 11.59 3.69 -13.73
C GLY A 1 10.37 3.27 -14.52
N THR A 2 9.85 2.08 -14.27
CA THR A 2 8.47 1.75 -14.66
C THR A 2 7.53 2.38 -13.64
N PHE A 3 6.41 2.95 -14.10
CA PHE A 3 5.35 3.49 -13.24
C PHE A 3 4.01 2.86 -13.58
N THR A 4 3.16 2.62 -12.60
CA THR A 4 1.85 2.00 -12.79
C THR A 4 0.74 2.86 -12.21
N ILE A 5 -0.28 3.13 -13.03
CA ILE A 5 -1.58 3.62 -12.56
C ILE A 5 -2.58 2.47 -12.51
N ARG A 6 -3.37 2.41 -11.44
CA ARG A 6 -4.38 1.37 -11.19
C ARG A 6 -5.69 2.02 -10.79
N LEU A 7 -6.77 1.65 -11.46
CA LEU A 7 -8.14 1.89 -11.04
C LEU A 7 -8.68 0.58 -10.46
N LEU A 8 -9.08 0.63 -9.19
CA LEU A 8 -9.68 -0.48 -8.47
C LEU A 8 -11.17 -0.20 -8.32
N GLN A 9 -11.99 -1.19 -8.65
CA GLN A 9 -13.42 -1.18 -8.41
C GLN A 9 -13.79 -2.42 -7.61
N THR A 10 -14.58 -2.25 -6.55
CA THR A 10 -15.24 -3.35 -5.85
C THR A 10 -16.73 -3.08 -5.86
N THR A 11 -17.50 -4.02 -6.38
CA THR A 11 -18.96 -3.93 -6.44
C THR A 11 -19.60 -5.10 -5.73
N THR A 12 -20.41 -4.79 -4.73
CA THR A 12 -21.16 -5.78 -3.96
C THR A 12 -22.61 -5.77 -4.39
N PHE A 13 -23.06 -6.89 -4.91
CA PHE A 13 -24.44 -7.12 -5.28
C PHE A 13 -25.13 -7.81 -4.11
N GLN A 14 -25.88 -7.05 -3.30
CA GLN A 14 -26.57 -7.61 -2.11
C GLN A 14 -27.84 -8.36 -2.49
N ASN A 15 -28.55 -7.83 -3.49
CA ASN A 15 -29.74 -8.43 -4.10
C ASN A 15 -29.98 -7.76 -5.46
N THR A 16 -31.11 -8.07 -6.09
CA THR A 16 -31.46 -7.56 -7.42
C THR A 16 -31.70 -6.05 -7.49
N SER A 17 -31.85 -5.37 -6.36
CA SER A 17 -32.17 -3.94 -6.29
C SER A 17 -31.12 -3.10 -5.56
N PHE A 18 -30.21 -3.74 -4.82
CA PHE A 18 -29.20 -3.06 -4.03
C PHE A 18 -27.80 -3.49 -4.46
N VAL A 19 -27.10 -2.54 -5.08
CA VAL A 19 -25.73 -2.66 -5.56
C VAL A 19 -24.93 -1.53 -4.93
N ASP A 20 -23.80 -1.89 -4.32
CA ASP A 20 -22.87 -0.94 -3.72
C ASP A 20 -21.55 -1.00 -4.47
N THR A 21 -21.06 0.15 -4.92
CA THR A 21 -19.86 0.24 -5.76
C THR A 21 -18.88 1.22 -5.13
N GLU A 22 -17.68 0.72 -4.86
CA GLU A 22 -16.54 1.49 -4.42
C GLU A 22 -15.48 1.54 -5.53
N GLY A 23 -14.81 2.68 -5.67
CA GLY A 23 -13.69 2.84 -6.60
C GLY A 23 -12.54 3.62 -5.98
N LEU A 24 -11.31 3.22 -6.31
CA LEU A 24 -10.07 3.84 -5.85
C LEU A 24 -9.06 3.92 -6.99
N GLY A 25 -8.50 5.10 -7.25
CA GLY A 25 -7.38 5.30 -8.16
C GLY A 25 -6.05 5.36 -7.42
N LEU A 26 -5.02 4.72 -7.96
CA LEU A 26 -3.66 4.66 -7.41
C LEU A 26 -2.64 5.00 -8.50
N LEU A 27 -1.64 5.81 -8.16
CA LEU A 27 -0.38 5.90 -8.89
C LEU A 27 0.71 5.33 -8.01
N GLU A 28 1.27 4.18 -8.37
CA GLU A 28 2.07 3.36 -7.46
C GLU A 28 1.30 3.01 -6.17
N ASP A 29 1.76 3.56 -5.04
CA ASP A 29 1.16 3.45 -3.71
C ASP A 29 0.43 4.74 -3.27
N ILE A 30 0.35 5.75 -4.14
CA ILE A 30 -0.31 7.02 -3.86
C ILE A 30 -1.78 6.94 -4.27
N GLU A 31 -2.68 7.07 -3.30
CA GLU A 31 -4.11 7.21 -3.55
C GLU A 31 -4.42 8.53 -4.24
N LEU A 32 -4.89 8.44 -5.49
CA LEU A 32 -5.26 9.59 -6.31
C LEU A 32 -6.64 10.13 -5.93
N GLY A 33 -7.58 9.23 -5.65
CA GLY A 33 -8.94 9.60 -5.32
C GLY A 33 -9.88 8.40 -5.31
N SER A 34 -11.13 8.66 -4.93
CA SER A 34 -12.18 7.64 -4.85
C SER A 34 -13.46 8.08 -5.52
N LEU A 35 -14.39 7.15 -5.72
CA LEU A 35 -15.72 7.46 -6.23
C LEU A 35 -16.67 7.81 -5.08
N ASP A 36 -17.51 8.82 -5.30
CA ASP A 36 -18.69 9.03 -4.47
C ASP A 36 -19.68 7.87 -4.69
N LYS A 37 -20.05 7.19 -3.60
CA LYS A 37 -20.91 5.99 -3.61
C LYS A 37 -22.31 6.17 -4.22
N HIS A 38 -22.80 7.41 -4.36
CA HIS A 38 -24.15 7.68 -4.86
C HIS A 38 -24.18 8.27 -6.26
N THR A 39 -23.20 9.13 -6.57
CA THR A 39 -23.15 9.88 -7.83
C THR A 39 -22.09 9.34 -8.78
N PHE A 40 -21.18 8.50 -8.30
CA PHE A 40 -19.97 8.07 -9.01
C PHE A 40 -19.08 9.23 -9.49
N SER A 41 -19.19 10.40 -8.85
CA SER A 41 -18.29 11.53 -9.13
C SER A 41 -16.93 11.28 -8.49
N ILE A 42 -15.86 11.76 -9.14
CA ILE A 42 -14.48 11.50 -8.68
C ILE A 42 -14.10 12.50 -7.59
N ARG A 43 -13.70 11.97 -6.43
CA ARG A 43 -13.15 12.73 -5.30
C ARG A 43 -11.62 12.60 -5.32
N PHE A 44 -10.95 13.66 -5.76
CA PHE A 44 -9.49 13.73 -5.77
C PHE A 44 -8.94 13.93 -4.35
N TYR A 45 -7.94 13.15 -3.98
CA TYR A 45 -7.23 13.27 -2.70
C TYR A 45 -5.96 14.11 -2.82
N GLN A 46 -5.30 14.04 -3.97
CA GLN A 46 -4.05 14.76 -4.18
C GLN A 46 -4.32 16.16 -4.76
N PRO A 47 -3.75 17.23 -4.17
CA PRO A 47 -4.00 18.60 -4.63
C PRO A 47 -3.42 18.88 -6.02
N TRP A 48 -2.42 18.11 -6.44
CA TRP A 48 -1.74 18.26 -7.73
C TRP A 48 -2.48 17.57 -8.88
N LEU A 49 -3.52 16.78 -8.63
CA LEU A 49 -4.26 16.07 -9.70
C LEU A 49 -5.14 17.00 -10.52
N ARG A 50 -5.99 17.80 -9.88
CA ARG A 50 -6.91 18.72 -10.58
C ARG A 50 -6.19 19.62 -11.60
N PRO A 51 -5.04 20.25 -11.30
CA PRO A 51 -4.33 21.06 -12.28
C PRO A 51 -3.52 20.25 -13.31
N ALA A 52 -3.35 18.93 -13.13
CA ALA A 52 -2.54 18.12 -14.05
C ALA A 52 -3.18 18.01 -15.43
N LEU A 53 -4.51 17.88 -15.51
CA LEU A 53 -5.24 17.82 -16.77
C LEU A 53 -6.22 18.99 -16.91
N PRO A 54 -6.51 19.45 -18.14
CA PRO A 54 -7.63 20.34 -18.42
C PRO A 54 -8.95 19.86 -17.81
N GLN A 55 -9.79 20.80 -17.37
CA GLN A 55 -11.09 20.47 -16.78
C GLN A 55 -11.97 19.63 -17.73
N ALA A 56 -11.93 19.91 -19.04
CA ALA A 56 -12.69 19.15 -20.04
C ALA A 56 -12.26 17.68 -20.12
N ASP A 57 -10.97 17.38 -19.88
CA ASP A 57 -10.46 16.01 -19.89
C ASP A 57 -10.92 15.28 -18.63
N TRP A 58 -10.88 15.94 -17.47
CA TRP A 58 -11.48 15.40 -16.24
C TRP A 58 -12.98 15.14 -16.36
N ASP A 59 -13.72 16.05 -16.99
CA ASP A 59 -15.16 15.90 -17.22
C ASP A 59 -15.43 14.71 -18.18
N THR A 60 -14.57 14.52 -19.19
CA THR A 60 -14.65 13.37 -20.11
C THR A 60 -14.39 12.06 -19.37
N ILE A 61 -13.32 11.97 -18.59
CA ILE A 61 -12.98 10.80 -17.77
C ILE A 61 -14.12 10.46 -16.80
N GLU A 62 -14.64 11.46 -16.08
CA GLU A 62 -15.72 11.24 -15.11
C GLU A 62 -16.99 10.72 -15.80
N ASN A 63 -17.36 11.28 -16.96
CA ASN A 63 -18.53 10.81 -17.72
C ASN A 63 -18.35 9.37 -18.23
N LEU A 64 -17.18 9.02 -18.75
CA LEU A 64 -16.86 7.65 -19.19
C LEU A 64 -16.98 6.66 -18.03
N VAL A 65 -16.42 6.99 -16.86
CA VAL A 65 -16.51 6.16 -15.65
C VAL A 65 -17.96 6.00 -15.21
N LYS A 66 -18.76 7.07 -15.19
CA LYS A 66 -20.18 7.02 -14.82
C LYS A 66 -21.00 6.11 -15.75
N ILE A 67 -20.82 6.25 -17.06
CA ILE A 67 -21.49 5.42 -18.06
C ILE A 67 -21.11 3.96 -17.88
N TYR A 68 -19.80 3.68 -17.74
CA TYR A 68 -19.29 2.34 -17.50
C TYR A 68 -19.92 1.71 -16.26
N LEU A 69 -19.93 2.39 -15.11
CA LEU A 69 -20.43 1.83 -13.85
C LEU A 69 -21.94 1.57 -13.88
N GLN A 70 -22.70 2.47 -14.50
CA GLN A 70 -24.14 2.28 -14.68
C GLN A 70 -24.45 1.04 -15.53
N GLN A 71 -23.77 0.90 -16.66
CA GLN A 71 -23.95 -0.24 -17.56
C GLN A 71 -23.41 -1.54 -16.93
N PHE A 72 -22.26 -1.50 -16.27
CA PHE A 72 -21.70 -2.64 -15.54
C PHE A 72 -22.68 -3.17 -14.48
N ASN A 73 -23.21 -2.28 -13.63
CA ASN A 73 -24.16 -2.68 -12.58
C ASN A 73 -25.44 -3.28 -13.18
N HIS A 74 -25.94 -2.73 -14.28
CA HIS A 74 -27.11 -3.25 -14.97
C HIS A 74 -26.86 -4.65 -15.55
N LEU A 75 -25.79 -4.82 -16.33
CA LEU A 75 -25.47 -6.06 -17.04
C LEU A 75 -25.11 -7.21 -16.07
N VAL A 76 -24.34 -6.94 -15.03
CA VAL A 76 -23.97 -7.96 -14.04
C VAL A 76 -25.20 -8.43 -13.27
N ASN A 77 -26.08 -7.52 -12.86
CA ASN A 77 -27.32 -7.87 -12.16
C ASN A 77 -28.28 -8.66 -13.06
N GLU A 78 -28.40 -8.28 -14.33
CA GLU A 78 -29.19 -9.04 -15.31
C GLU A 78 -28.61 -10.45 -15.51
N GLY A 79 -27.31 -10.56 -15.77
CA GLY A 79 -26.66 -11.86 -15.98
C GLY A 79 -26.73 -12.76 -14.75
N ALA A 80 -26.59 -12.19 -13.55
CA ALA A 80 -26.76 -12.90 -12.30
C ALA A 80 -28.17 -13.49 -12.15
N ARG A 81 -29.22 -12.74 -12.53
CA ARG A 81 -30.61 -13.25 -12.55
C ARG A 81 -30.80 -14.34 -13.59
N GLN A 82 -30.27 -14.17 -14.79
CA GLN A 82 -30.40 -15.16 -15.88
C GLN A 82 -29.69 -16.48 -15.57
N ARG A 83 -28.65 -16.44 -14.73
CA ARG A 83 -27.80 -17.59 -14.40
C ARG A 83 -28.00 -18.09 -12.96
N ASP A 84 -29.05 -17.65 -12.28
CA ASP A 84 -29.38 -18.03 -10.91
C ASP A 84 -28.18 -17.93 -9.94
N VAL A 85 -27.38 -16.86 -10.10
CA VAL A 85 -26.23 -16.60 -9.24
C VAL A 85 -26.72 -16.26 -7.83
N PRO A 86 -26.22 -16.94 -6.78
CA PRO A 86 -26.64 -16.67 -5.42
C PRO A 86 -26.13 -15.29 -4.95
N TYR A 87 -27.02 -14.55 -4.31
CA TYR A 87 -26.70 -13.29 -3.64
C TYR A 87 -26.44 -13.52 -2.13
N PRO A 88 -25.60 -12.70 -1.48
CA PRO A 88 -24.79 -11.64 -2.07
C PRO A 88 -23.57 -12.20 -2.81
N PHE A 89 -23.08 -11.46 -3.79
CA PHE A 89 -21.78 -11.74 -4.43
C PHE A 89 -21.01 -10.45 -4.68
N VAL A 90 -19.70 -10.59 -4.88
CA VAL A 90 -18.78 -9.46 -5.08
C VAL A 90 -18.06 -9.64 -6.40
N VAL A 91 -18.01 -8.56 -7.19
CA VAL A 91 -17.17 -8.47 -8.39
C VAL A 91 -16.14 -7.37 -8.16
N GLN A 92 -14.89 -7.68 -8.45
CA GLN A 92 -13.77 -6.75 -8.35
C GLN A 92 -13.17 -6.55 -9.73
N CYS A 93 -12.95 -5.31 -10.15
CA CYS A 93 -12.26 -5.00 -11.39
C CYS A 93 -11.00 -4.20 -11.05
N MET A 94 -9.88 -4.57 -11.66
CA MET A 94 -8.65 -3.79 -11.63
C MET A 94 -8.26 -3.51 -13.07
N ALA A 95 -8.17 -2.24 -13.44
CA ALA A 95 -7.71 -1.82 -14.76
C ALA A 95 -6.66 -0.73 -14.63
N GLY A 96 -5.72 -0.66 -15.56
CA GLY A 96 -4.63 0.29 -15.45
C GLY A 96 -3.65 0.17 -16.61
N CYS A 97 -2.56 0.92 -16.49
CA CYS A 97 -1.44 0.78 -17.41
C CYS A 97 -0.09 0.94 -16.70
N GLU A 98 0.91 0.25 -17.22
CA GLU A 98 2.32 0.39 -16.87
C GLU A 98 3.01 1.25 -17.92
N LEU A 99 3.65 2.34 -17.50
CA LEU A 99 4.52 3.17 -18.33
C LEU A 99 5.98 2.74 -18.14
N TYR A 100 6.61 2.29 -19.22
CA TYR A 100 8.00 1.85 -19.22
C TYR A 100 8.98 3.00 -19.54
N PRO A 101 10.27 2.89 -19.17
CA PRO A 101 11.28 3.93 -19.42
C PRO A 101 11.50 4.31 -20.88
N ASN A 102 11.19 3.40 -21.81
CA ASN A 102 11.28 3.60 -23.26
C ASN A 102 10.03 4.27 -23.86
N ARG A 103 9.14 4.84 -23.02
CA ARG A 103 7.88 5.48 -23.43
C ARG A 103 6.90 4.56 -24.16
N THR A 104 6.98 3.26 -23.90
CA THR A 104 5.89 2.34 -24.24
C THR A 104 5.02 2.10 -23.02
N SER A 105 3.73 1.88 -23.22
CA SER A 105 2.81 1.47 -22.16
C SER A 105 2.31 0.05 -22.38
N ARG A 106 1.83 -0.56 -21.30
CA ARG A 106 1.05 -1.81 -21.36
C ARG A 106 -0.19 -1.66 -20.48
N ALA A 107 -1.35 -1.74 -21.09
CA ALA A 107 -2.61 -1.82 -20.35
C ALA A 107 -2.80 -3.20 -19.73
N PHE A 108 -3.58 -3.27 -18.65
CA PHE A 108 -4.02 -4.51 -18.05
C PHE A 108 -5.43 -4.37 -17.50
N VAL A 109 -6.16 -5.48 -17.50
CA VAL A 109 -7.47 -5.61 -16.87
C VAL A 109 -7.60 -6.97 -16.22
N TYR A 110 -8.02 -6.98 -14.96
CA TYR A 110 -8.33 -8.16 -14.18
C TYR A 110 -9.73 -8.07 -13.59
N VAL A 111 -10.43 -9.19 -13.58
CA VAL A 111 -11.75 -9.35 -12.97
C VAL A 111 -11.65 -10.46 -11.93
N GLY A 112 -12.05 -10.15 -10.70
CA GLY A 112 -12.22 -11.09 -9.60
C GLY A 112 -13.69 -11.31 -9.26
N TYR A 113 -14.03 -12.52 -8.84
CA TYR A 113 -15.37 -12.90 -8.39
C TYR A 113 -15.27 -13.58 -7.03
N ASN A 114 -15.98 -13.04 -6.03
CA ASN A 114 -15.93 -13.49 -4.63
C ASN A 114 -14.50 -13.68 -4.09
N GLY A 115 -13.61 -12.73 -4.42
CA GLY A 115 -12.22 -12.71 -3.97
C GLY A 115 -11.30 -13.72 -4.64
N GLN A 116 -11.71 -14.32 -5.77
CA GLN A 116 -10.90 -15.22 -6.58
C GLN A 116 -10.71 -14.66 -7.99
N ASP A 117 -9.56 -14.93 -8.61
CA ASP A 117 -9.30 -14.57 -10.00
C ASP A 117 -10.33 -15.23 -10.92
N PHE A 118 -10.92 -14.45 -11.82
CA PHE A 118 -12.05 -14.87 -12.65
C PHE A 118 -11.76 -14.75 -14.14
N LEU A 119 -11.46 -13.54 -14.63
CA LEU A 119 -11.04 -13.30 -16.01
C LEU A 119 -9.95 -12.22 -16.06
N GLN A 120 -9.21 -12.18 -17.16
CA GLN A 120 -8.30 -11.08 -17.49
C GLN A 120 -8.39 -10.77 -18.99
N LEU A 121 -8.22 -9.51 -19.35
CA LEU A 121 -8.16 -9.09 -20.76
C LEU A 121 -6.71 -9.20 -21.25
N ASP A 122 -6.51 -10.00 -22.28
CA ASP A 122 -5.34 -9.87 -23.14
C ASP A 122 -5.54 -8.64 -24.02
N THR A 123 -4.89 -7.54 -23.66
CA THR A 123 -5.00 -6.26 -24.34
C THR A 123 -4.30 -6.23 -25.69
N GLU A 124 -3.35 -7.14 -25.94
CA GLU A 124 -2.67 -7.22 -27.24
C GLU A 124 -3.57 -7.86 -28.30
N ASN A 125 -4.29 -8.91 -27.90
CA ASN A 125 -5.18 -9.65 -28.80
C ASN A 125 -6.65 -9.23 -28.68
N ALA A 126 -6.99 -8.33 -27.76
CA ALA A 126 -8.36 -7.93 -27.40
C ALA A 126 -9.27 -9.13 -27.07
N THR A 127 -8.74 -10.10 -26.32
CA THR A 127 -9.47 -11.32 -25.95
C THR A 127 -9.50 -11.54 -24.44
N TRP A 128 -10.63 -12.04 -23.94
CA TRP A 128 -10.76 -12.41 -22.54
C TRP A 128 -10.25 -13.82 -22.29
N THR A 129 -9.37 -13.98 -21.31
CA THR A 129 -8.89 -15.30 -20.86
C THR A 129 -9.52 -15.65 -19.51
N LEU A 130 -9.79 -16.93 -19.31
CA LEU A 130 -10.41 -17.46 -18.09
C LEU A 130 -9.33 -17.86 -17.08
N SER A 131 -9.45 -17.38 -15.84
CA SER A 131 -8.63 -17.89 -14.73
C SER A 131 -9.17 -19.21 -14.18
N GLN A 132 -10.49 -19.38 -14.25
CA GLN A 132 -11.18 -20.63 -13.90
C GLN A 132 -12.20 -20.98 -14.99
N ASP A 133 -12.21 -22.23 -15.43
CA ASP A 133 -13.11 -22.69 -16.49
C ASP A 133 -14.41 -23.26 -15.92
N THR A 134 -15.43 -22.41 -15.80
CA THR A 134 -16.75 -22.73 -15.25
C THR A 134 -17.86 -22.29 -16.21
N ASN A 135 -19.07 -22.81 -16.02
CA ASN A 135 -20.22 -22.39 -16.84
C ASN A 135 -20.53 -20.88 -16.70
N LEU A 136 -20.27 -20.29 -15.52
CA LEU A 136 -20.46 -18.87 -15.28
C LEU A 136 -19.36 -18.05 -15.96
N SER A 137 -18.10 -18.43 -15.82
CA SER A 137 -16.98 -17.68 -16.43
C SER A 137 -17.04 -17.69 -17.95
N ARG A 138 -17.38 -18.81 -18.61
CA ARG A 138 -17.61 -18.85 -20.07
C ARG A 138 -18.75 -17.94 -20.53
N TYR A 139 -19.82 -17.82 -19.74
CA TYR A 139 -20.91 -16.91 -20.05
C TYR A 139 -20.50 -15.45 -19.93
N VAL A 140 -19.80 -15.11 -18.85
CA VAL A 140 -19.30 -13.75 -18.63
C VAL A 140 -18.28 -13.38 -19.71
N GLN A 141 -17.38 -14.29 -20.09
CA GLN A 141 -16.43 -14.10 -21.20
C GLN A 141 -17.15 -13.75 -22.51
N SER A 142 -18.16 -14.54 -22.90
CA SER A 142 -18.96 -14.28 -24.10
C SER A 142 -19.72 -12.95 -24.03
N SER A 143 -20.19 -12.58 -22.85
CA SER A 143 -20.89 -11.31 -22.64
C SER A 143 -19.94 -10.11 -22.75
N LEU A 144 -18.76 -10.21 -22.14
CA LEU A 144 -17.74 -9.17 -22.16
C LEU A 144 -17.15 -8.95 -23.57
N GLN A 145 -17.06 -10.00 -24.39
CA GLN A 145 -16.60 -9.86 -25.78
C GLN A 145 -17.51 -8.94 -26.62
N ASN A 146 -18.79 -8.81 -26.25
CA ASN A 146 -19.76 -7.97 -26.95
C ASN A 146 -20.02 -6.63 -26.24
N TYR A 147 -19.33 -6.35 -25.13
CA TYR A 147 -19.56 -5.17 -24.31
C TYR A 147 -18.64 -4.02 -24.72
N THR A 148 -19.19 -3.05 -25.46
CA THR A 148 -18.39 -1.97 -26.06
C THR A 148 -17.97 -0.90 -25.05
N ALA A 149 -18.82 -0.49 -24.11
CA ALA A 149 -18.50 0.63 -23.21
C ALA A 149 -17.28 0.36 -22.31
N PHE A 150 -17.07 -0.89 -21.86
CA PHE A 150 -15.84 -1.23 -21.14
C PHE A 150 -14.62 -1.24 -22.05
N SER A 151 -14.76 -1.78 -23.27
CA SER A 151 -13.68 -1.80 -24.25
C SER A 151 -13.27 -0.38 -24.65
N GLU A 152 -14.23 0.52 -24.84
CA GLU A 152 -14.01 1.96 -25.10
C GLU A 152 -13.30 2.66 -23.94
N LEU A 153 -13.71 2.38 -22.69
CA LEU A 153 -13.03 2.92 -21.50
C LEU A 153 -11.56 2.49 -21.45
N VAL A 154 -11.28 1.20 -21.69
CA VAL A 154 -9.91 0.65 -21.67
C VAL A 154 -9.08 1.22 -22.81
N GLU A 155 -9.65 1.31 -24.02
CA GLU A 155 -8.96 1.85 -25.18
C GLU A 155 -8.54 3.30 -24.95
N ILE A 156 -9.48 4.16 -24.55
CA ILE A 156 -9.21 5.58 -24.33
C ILE A 156 -8.20 5.77 -23.18
N LEU A 157 -8.49 5.23 -21.98
CA LEU A 157 -7.71 5.56 -20.78
C LEU A 157 -6.36 4.85 -20.71
N PHE A 158 -6.24 3.64 -21.26
CA PHE A 158 -5.06 2.80 -21.02
C PHE A 158 -4.24 2.48 -22.27
N ASN A 159 -4.85 2.50 -23.47
CA ASN A 159 -4.13 2.29 -24.72
C ASN A 159 -3.77 3.61 -25.41
N GLU A 160 -4.72 4.54 -25.55
CA GLU A 160 -4.51 5.81 -26.28
C GLU A 160 -3.82 6.86 -25.44
N THR A 161 -4.36 7.21 -24.26
CA THR A 161 -3.88 8.39 -23.49
C THR A 161 -2.91 8.06 -22.37
N CYS A 162 -2.72 6.79 -22.02
CA CYS A 162 -1.92 6.38 -20.86
C CYS A 162 -0.54 7.02 -20.83
N VAL A 163 0.20 7.02 -21.95
CA VAL A 163 1.56 7.58 -21.99
C VAL A 163 1.53 9.08 -21.69
N ASP A 164 0.68 9.82 -22.39
CA ASP A 164 0.59 11.28 -22.27
C ASP A 164 0.09 11.71 -20.87
N ASP A 165 -0.99 11.08 -20.39
CA ASP A 165 -1.56 11.37 -19.07
C ASP A 165 -0.58 11.03 -17.95
N MET A 166 0.08 9.87 -18.04
CA MET A 166 1.07 9.47 -17.04
C MET A 166 2.26 10.43 -17.02
N GLU A 167 2.77 10.89 -18.17
CA GLU A 167 3.87 11.85 -18.18
C GLU A 167 3.52 13.15 -17.46
N VAL A 168 2.30 13.65 -17.65
CA VAL A 168 1.82 14.85 -16.97
C VAL A 168 1.60 14.58 -15.47
N LEU A 169 0.96 13.47 -15.11
CA LEU A 169 0.76 13.08 -13.71
C LEU A 169 2.08 12.90 -12.96
N LEU A 170 3.09 12.29 -13.58
CA LEU A 170 4.42 12.13 -13.01
C LEU A 170 5.14 13.48 -12.87
N GLN A 171 4.90 14.44 -13.76
CA GLN A 171 5.44 15.78 -13.65
C GLN A 171 4.83 16.55 -12.47
N TYR A 172 3.49 16.56 -12.36
CA TYR A 172 2.79 17.27 -11.29
C TYR A 172 2.94 16.57 -9.93
N GLY A 173 2.94 15.24 -9.92
CA GLY A 173 3.07 14.40 -8.74
C GLY A 173 4.51 14.17 -8.27
N ARG A 174 5.52 14.74 -8.95
CA ARG A 174 6.95 14.49 -8.66
C ARG A 174 7.28 14.61 -7.18
N ALA A 175 6.85 15.69 -6.53
CA ALA A 175 7.16 15.92 -5.13
C ALA A 175 6.57 14.85 -4.20
N ALA A 176 5.40 14.28 -4.54
CA ALA A 176 4.78 13.21 -3.77
C ALA A 176 5.47 11.85 -4.02
N LEU A 177 5.82 11.56 -5.28
CA LEU A 177 6.51 10.34 -5.69
C LEU A 177 7.96 10.26 -5.18
N GLU A 178 8.65 11.40 -5.14
CA GLU A 178 10.02 11.51 -4.65
C GLU A 178 10.09 11.80 -3.14
N ARG A 179 8.93 11.92 -2.47
CA ARG A 179 8.85 12.15 -1.02
C ARG A 179 9.64 11.07 -0.30
N GLN A 180 10.34 11.48 0.75
CA GLN A 180 11.12 10.58 1.60
C GLN A 180 10.89 10.96 3.04
N GLU A 181 10.37 10.01 3.82
CA GLU A 181 10.16 10.14 5.26
C GLU A 181 11.16 9.26 5.99
N LEU A 182 11.77 9.78 7.06
CA LEU A 182 12.80 9.08 7.82
C LEU A 182 12.16 8.02 8.74
N PRO A 183 12.66 6.77 8.75
CA PRO A 183 12.21 5.80 9.73
C PRO A 183 12.54 6.26 11.15
N VAL A 184 11.59 6.09 12.06
CA VAL A 184 11.82 6.09 13.50
C VAL A 184 11.82 4.64 13.96
N ALA A 185 12.83 4.27 14.72
CA ALA A 185 13.00 2.91 15.21
C ALA A 185 13.18 2.89 16.73
N THR A 186 12.50 1.96 17.39
CA THR A 186 12.61 1.73 18.83
C THR A 186 12.84 0.25 19.09
N VAL A 187 13.66 -0.05 20.10
CA VAL A 187 13.94 -1.41 20.53
C VAL A 187 13.47 -1.57 21.98
N PHE A 188 12.65 -2.60 22.23
CA PHE A 188 12.15 -2.94 23.55
C PHE A 188 12.04 -4.46 23.71
N ALA A 189 11.89 -4.93 24.95
CA ALA A 189 11.74 -6.36 25.24
C ALA A 189 10.31 -6.76 25.57
N ARG A 190 9.98 -8.01 25.26
CA ARG A 190 8.83 -8.75 25.79
C ARG A 190 9.31 -10.05 26.43
N THR A 191 8.79 -10.38 27.60
CA THR A 191 9.17 -11.58 28.36
C THR A 191 7.94 -12.49 28.54
N PRO A 192 7.63 -13.37 27.56
CA PRO A 192 6.48 -14.27 27.65
C PRO A 192 6.65 -15.35 28.74
N SER A 193 7.89 -15.69 29.11
CA SER A 193 8.21 -16.57 30.25
C SER A 193 9.56 -16.18 30.85
N LEU A 194 9.94 -16.79 31.98
CA LEU A 194 11.22 -16.53 32.66
C LEU A 194 12.45 -16.86 31.78
N ASP A 195 12.32 -17.84 30.90
CA ASP A 195 13.41 -18.35 30.05
C ASP A 195 13.40 -17.76 28.63
N GLN A 196 12.44 -16.88 28.32
CA GLN A 196 12.27 -16.32 26.98
C GLN A 196 12.32 -14.79 27.01
N LEU A 197 13.29 -14.22 26.31
CA LEU A 197 13.40 -12.79 26.06
C LEU A 197 13.21 -12.54 24.55
N LEU A 198 12.20 -11.76 24.20
CA LEU A 198 11.95 -11.34 22.83
C LEU A 198 12.34 -9.87 22.67
N LEU A 199 13.37 -9.61 21.89
CA LEU A 199 13.73 -8.25 21.50
C LEU A 199 12.87 -7.85 20.30
N VAL A 200 12.21 -6.70 20.40
CA VAL A 200 11.31 -6.18 19.37
C VAL A 200 11.86 -4.87 18.88
N CYS A 201 12.18 -4.81 17.59
CA CYS A 201 12.48 -3.59 16.87
C CYS A 201 11.23 -3.14 16.13
N HIS A 202 10.60 -2.06 16.58
CA HIS A 202 9.48 -1.43 15.90
C HIS A 202 9.98 -0.24 15.09
N VAL A 203 9.74 -0.29 13.79
CA VAL A 203 10.14 0.76 12.83
C VAL A 203 8.86 1.34 12.23
N THR A 204 8.73 2.67 12.21
CA THR A 204 7.53 3.38 11.75
C THR A 204 7.88 4.73 11.13
N GLY A 205 6.94 5.34 10.41
CA GLY A 205 7.08 6.71 9.89
C GLY A 205 7.91 6.82 8.62
N PHE A 206 8.24 5.70 7.96
CA PHE A 206 9.07 5.72 6.76
C PHE A 206 8.25 5.69 5.48
N TYR A 207 8.79 6.33 4.44
CA TYR A 207 8.29 6.29 3.06
C TYR A 207 9.48 6.54 2.13
N PRO A 208 9.67 5.80 1.03
CA PRO A 208 8.74 4.84 0.42
C PRO A 208 8.67 3.46 1.12
N ARG A 209 7.78 2.59 0.65
CA ARG A 209 7.53 1.26 1.24
C ARG A 209 8.76 0.34 1.38
N PRO A 210 9.73 0.28 0.43
CA PRO A 210 10.85 -0.64 0.51
C PRO A 210 11.83 -0.30 1.66
N ILE A 211 12.07 -1.25 2.55
CA ILE A 211 12.94 -1.10 3.72
C ILE A 211 13.68 -2.41 4.03
N SER A 212 14.85 -2.33 4.66
CA SER A 212 15.61 -3.48 5.16
C SER A 212 15.85 -3.33 6.66
N VAL A 213 15.41 -4.33 7.43
CA VAL A 213 15.58 -4.40 8.89
C VAL A 213 16.26 -5.71 9.25
N ALA A 214 17.35 -5.64 9.99
CA ALA A 214 18.15 -6.77 10.40
C ALA A 214 18.56 -6.65 11.87
N TRP A 215 18.78 -7.79 12.53
CA TRP A 215 19.39 -7.82 13.85
C TRP A 215 20.87 -8.13 13.73
N LEU A 216 21.69 -7.43 14.52
CA LEU A 216 23.11 -7.73 14.71
C LEU A 216 23.31 -8.29 16.12
N ARG A 217 23.99 -9.43 16.23
CA ARG A 217 24.51 -10.00 17.47
C ARG A 217 26.02 -9.85 17.45
N ASP A 218 26.58 -9.08 18.38
CA ASP A 218 28.01 -8.76 18.44
C ASP A 218 28.58 -8.26 17.11
N GLY A 219 27.81 -7.40 16.44
CA GLY A 219 28.15 -6.82 15.15
C GLY A 219 27.94 -7.75 13.94
N GLN A 220 27.62 -9.04 14.15
CA GLN A 220 27.32 -10.00 13.08
C GLN A 220 25.82 -10.09 12.83
N GLU A 221 25.42 -10.10 11.57
CA GLU A 221 24.02 -10.18 11.18
C GLU A 221 23.43 -11.56 11.50
N VAL A 222 22.27 -11.56 12.18
CA VAL A 222 21.54 -12.79 12.50
C VAL A 222 20.85 -13.28 11.22
N PRO A 223 21.13 -14.51 10.75
CA PRO A 223 20.51 -15.03 9.53
C PRO A 223 19.01 -15.32 9.75
N PRO A 224 18.22 -15.39 8.67
CA PRO A 224 16.84 -15.85 8.74
C PRO A 224 16.74 -17.23 9.42
N GLY A 225 15.77 -17.40 10.31
CA GLY A 225 15.61 -18.63 11.08
C GLY A 225 14.48 -18.54 12.10
N PRO A 226 14.22 -19.62 12.85
CA PRO A 226 13.06 -19.70 13.75
C PRO A 226 13.09 -18.69 14.91
N VAL A 227 14.26 -18.15 15.24
CA VAL A 227 14.44 -17.15 16.30
C VAL A 227 14.21 -15.72 15.80
N LEU A 228 14.14 -15.49 14.49
CA LEU A 228 14.00 -14.17 13.88
C LEU A 228 12.71 -14.12 13.05
N ASN A 229 11.82 -13.21 13.41
CA ASN A 229 10.57 -13.01 12.69
C ASN A 229 10.35 -11.52 12.39
N THR A 230 10.27 -11.17 11.12
CA THR A 230 9.96 -9.81 10.66
C THR A 230 8.57 -9.78 10.05
N SER A 231 7.71 -8.90 10.56
CA SER A 231 6.33 -8.75 10.07
C SER A 231 6.31 -8.20 8.65
N ALA A 232 5.17 -8.37 7.97
CA ALA A 232 4.87 -7.58 6.78
C ALA A 232 4.93 -6.08 7.08
N VAL A 233 5.22 -5.29 6.03
CA VAL A 233 5.11 -3.83 6.07
C VAL A 233 3.64 -3.44 6.02
N LEU A 234 3.21 -2.68 7.02
CA LEU A 234 1.84 -2.21 7.21
C LEU A 234 1.74 -0.71 6.96
N PRO A 235 0.62 -0.22 6.39
CA PRO A 235 0.40 1.21 6.19
C PRO A 235 0.02 1.91 7.50
N ASN A 236 0.33 3.21 7.57
CA ASN A 236 -0.16 4.15 8.57
C ASN A 236 -1.19 5.11 7.94
N ALA A 237 -2.00 5.74 8.77
CA ALA A 237 -3.01 6.71 8.31
C ALA A 237 -2.40 8.00 7.73
N ASP A 238 -1.15 8.31 8.05
CA ASP A 238 -0.39 9.46 7.55
C ASP A 238 0.37 9.18 6.24
N LEU A 239 0.01 8.08 5.55
CA LEU A 239 0.63 7.63 4.31
C LEU A 239 2.12 7.24 4.45
N THR A 240 2.56 6.92 5.67
CA THR A 240 3.84 6.26 5.93
C THR A 240 3.66 4.77 6.20
N TYR A 241 4.74 4.06 6.48
CA TYR A 241 4.73 2.63 6.76
C TYR A 241 5.32 2.29 8.12
N GLN A 242 4.98 1.09 8.59
CA GLN A 242 5.54 0.49 9.80
C GLN A 242 5.77 -1.01 9.68
N LEU A 243 6.68 -1.56 10.47
CA LEU A 243 6.89 -3.00 10.64
C LEU A 243 7.51 -3.32 12.00
N ARG A 244 7.51 -4.60 12.38
CA ARG A 244 8.21 -5.11 13.56
C ARG A 244 9.14 -6.24 13.19
N SER A 245 10.36 -6.22 13.73
CA SER A 245 11.29 -7.36 13.68
C SER A 245 11.54 -7.87 15.09
N VAL A 246 11.28 -9.15 15.33
CA VAL A 246 11.37 -9.80 16.63
C VAL A 246 12.50 -10.83 16.61
N LEU A 247 13.39 -10.75 17.60
CA LEU A 247 14.47 -11.70 17.82
C LEU A 247 14.30 -12.36 19.19
N ALA A 248 14.20 -13.70 19.20
CA ALA A 248 14.24 -14.49 20.43
C ALA A 248 15.70 -14.69 20.88
N VAL A 249 15.98 -14.35 22.14
CA VAL A 249 17.31 -14.46 22.76
C VAL A 249 17.19 -15.11 24.14
N THR A 250 18.30 -15.65 24.63
CA THR A 250 18.36 -16.20 25.99
C THR A 250 18.60 -15.04 26.97
N PRO A 251 17.80 -14.91 28.05
CA PRO A 251 18.05 -13.88 29.04
C PRO A 251 19.49 -13.96 29.58
N ARG A 252 20.19 -12.80 29.60
CA ARG A 252 21.56 -12.68 30.13
C ARG A 252 22.59 -13.59 29.45
N ASP A 253 22.43 -13.83 28.15
CA ASP A 253 23.41 -14.61 27.37
C ASP A 253 24.74 -13.88 27.10
N GLY A 254 24.86 -12.62 27.51
CA GLY A 254 26.10 -11.84 27.45
C GLY A 254 26.38 -11.24 26.08
N HIS A 255 25.46 -11.36 25.13
CA HIS A 255 25.61 -10.81 23.79
C HIS A 255 25.04 -9.39 23.69
N SER A 256 25.64 -8.61 22.79
CA SER A 256 25.14 -7.30 22.39
C SER A 256 24.20 -7.45 21.19
N TYR A 257 23.08 -6.72 21.22
CA TYR A 257 22.08 -6.77 20.16
C TYR A 257 21.79 -5.38 19.62
N VAL A 258 21.76 -5.24 18.30
CA VAL A 258 21.46 -3.97 17.63
C VAL A 258 20.46 -4.22 16.50
N CYS A 259 19.37 -3.46 16.47
CA CYS A 259 18.52 -3.40 15.30
C CYS A 259 19.14 -2.45 14.27
N ARG A 260 19.38 -2.93 13.05
CA ARG A 260 19.88 -2.13 11.93
C ARG A 260 18.76 -1.90 10.93
N VAL A 261 18.48 -0.63 10.64
CA VAL A 261 17.48 -0.21 9.65
C VAL A 261 18.16 0.51 8.49
N ARG A 262 17.95 0.03 7.27
CA ARG A 262 18.35 0.66 6.01
C ARG A 262 17.11 1.02 5.22
N HIS A 263 17.07 2.26 4.75
CA HIS A 263 15.94 2.81 4.02
C HIS A 263 16.46 3.92 3.09
N GLN A 264 15.82 4.11 1.93
CA GLN A 264 16.30 5.06 0.92
C GLN A 264 16.45 6.49 1.46
N SER A 265 15.55 6.92 2.37
CA SER A 265 15.62 8.25 3.00
C SER A 265 16.85 8.47 3.89
N LEU A 266 17.58 7.41 4.24
CA LEU A 266 18.84 7.48 4.96
C LEU A 266 20.07 7.56 4.02
N GLY A 267 19.86 7.47 2.70
CA GLY A 267 20.93 7.39 1.71
C GLY A 267 21.80 6.15 1.93
N THR A 268 23.12 6.36 2.11
CA THR A 268 24.08 5.28 2.38
C THR A 268 24.19 4.90 3.85
N ARG A 269 23.49 5.62 4.74
CA ARG A 269 23.53 5.41 6.20
C ARG A 269 22.52 4.33 6.63
N ALA A 270 22.69 3.87 7.86
CA ALA A 270 21.73 3.00 8.54
C ALA A 270 21.46 3.53 9.95
N LEU A 271 20.24 3.35 10.46
CA LEU A 271 19.98 3.51 11.88
C LEU A 271 20.44 2.26 12.60
N LEU A 272 21.16 2.45 13.71
CA LEU A 272 21.61 1.39 14.61
C LEU A 272 21.00 1.66 15.98
N ILE A 273 20.09 0.78 16.40
CA ILE A 273 19.31 0.94 17.62
C ILE A 273 19.72 -0.20 18.56
N PRO A 274 20.64 0.04 19.50
CA PRO A 274 21.08 -0.97 20.46
C PRO A 274 19.97 -1.35 21.43
N TRP A 275 19.90 -2.63 21.78
CA TRP A 275 19.14 -3.12 22.91
C TRP A 275 19.96 -2.94 24.19
N GLY A 276 19.36 -2.28 25.20
CA GLY A 276 20.00 -2.05 26.49
C GLY A 276 20.42 -0.59 26.76
N ASP A 277 20.39 0.28 25.74
CA ASP A 277 20.67 1.72 25.89
C ASP A 277 19.38 2.56 25.92
N SER A 278 18.37 2.15 26.69
CA SER A 278 17.49 3.18 27.27
C SER A 278 18.32 3.86 28.34
N GLU A 279 18.65 5.14 28.14
CA GLU A 279 19.31 5.97 29.15
C GLU A 279 18.65 5.81 30.52
N VAL A 280 19.22 4.93 31.33
CA VAL A 280 19.27 5.10 32.77
C VAL A 280 20.58 5.82 33.03
N VAL A 281 20.68 7.06 32.55
CA VAL A 281 21.60 8.02 33.17
C VAL A 281 20.97 8.30 34.53
N LEU A 282 21.27 7.44 35.50
CA LEU A 282 21.08 7.72 36.92
C LEU A 282 21.88 9.01 37.18
N ILE A 283 21.20 10.14 37.19
CA ILE A 283 21.69 11.38 37.78
C ILE A 283 21.71 11.17 39.31
N THR A 284 22.44 10.18 39.80
CA THR A 284 22.71 9.98 41.23
C THR A 284 23.97 10.71 41.67
N GLY A 285 24.78 11.23 40.74
CA GLY A 285 26.01 11.97 41.04
C GLY A 285 25.83 13.46 41.34
N LEU A 286 24.84 14.14 40.75
CA LEU A 286 24.70 15.60 40.89
C LEU A 286 23.93 16.03 42.15
N VAL A 287 22.96 15.24 42.63
CA VAL A 287 22.18 15.59 43.83
C VAL A 287 22.98 15.35 45.12
N ALA A 288 23.82 14.31 45.17
CA ALA A 288 24.70 14.05 46.31
C ALA A 288 25.81 15.10 46.45
N GLY A 289 26.38 15.58 45.33
CA GLY A 289 27.38 16.64 45.33
C GLY A 289 26.82 18.00 45.77
N LEU A 290 25.60 18.35 45.37
CA LEU A 290 24.92 19.59 45.78
C LEU A 290 24.55 19.60 47.26
N LEU A 291 24.11 18.46 47.82
CA LEU A 291 23.81 18.34 49.25
C LEU A 291 25.08 18.38 50.13
N ALA A 292 26.17 17.76 49.68
CA ALA A 292 27.44 17.82 50.39
C ALA A 292 28.05 19.23 50.37
N ALA A 293 27.97 19.95 49.25
CA ALA A 293 28.46 21.33 49.15
C ALA A 293 27.67 22.31 50.05
N MET A 294 26.35 22.13 50.17
CA MET A 294 25.50 22.91 51.07
C MET A 294 25.79 22.62 52.56
N ALA A 295 26.11 21.37 52.92
CA ALA A 295 26.48 21.01 54.29
C ALA A 295 27.84 21.61 54.70
N VAL A 296 28.82 21.66 53.79
CA VAL A 296 30.13 22.27 54.06
C VAL A 296 30.03 23.80 54.19
N ALA A 297 29.16 24.45 53.40
CA ALA A 297 28.91 25.89 53.51
C ALA A 297 28.19 26.28 54.82
N ALA A 298 27.31 25.43 55.35
CA ALA A 298 26.61 25.67 56.61
C ALA A 298 27.49 25.49 57.87
N MET A 299 28.62 24.80 57.75
CA MET A 299 29.58 24.62 58.86
C MET A 299 30.70 25.67 58.89
N SER A 300 30.70 26.62 57.94
CA SER A 300 31.75 27.64 57.77
C SER A 300 31.29 29.08 58.04
N VAL A 301 30.19 29.27 58.78
CA VAL A 301 29.72 30.57 59.30
C VAL A 301 29.65 30.54 60.82
#